data_AF-Q315F7-F1
#
_entry.id   AF-Q315F7-F1
#
_cell.length_a   1.000
_cell.length_b   1.000
_cell.length_c   1.000
_cell.angle_alpha   90.00
_cell.angle_beta   90.00
_cell.angle_gamma   90.00
#
_symmetry.space_group_name_H-M   'P 1'
#
loop_
_entity.id
_entity.type
_entity.pdbx_description
1 polymer ?
#
loop_
_entity_poly.entity_id
_entity_poly.type
_entity_poly.pdbx_seq_one_letter_code
_entity_poly.pdbx_strand_id
1 'polypeptide(L)'
;MQIKNLLNKLDPYQAKLEKADSKNTGDARRKSGDSSSGGDRVSLSNDARLRTEAYTGALSTPEIRHEKVAEIKDRIASGEYRIDSKDIARKLLRDETDFLA
;
A
#
# COMPACT_ATOMS: atom_id res chain seq x y z
N MET A 1 6.36 5.82 14.61
CA MET A 1 6.93 7.13 14.19
C MET A 1 8.05 7.02 13.15
N GLN A 2 8.81 5.92 13.08
CA GLN A 2 9.97 5.79 12.18
C GLN A 2 9.62 5.62 10.68
N ILE A 3 8.44 5.08 10.37
CA ILE A 3 7.94 4.95 8.98
C ILE A 3 7.71 6.32 8.32
N LYS A 4 7.33 7.34 9.11
CA LYS A 4 7.10 8.70 8.60
C LYS A 4 8.36 9.37 8.05
N ASN A 5 9.56 8.99 8.53
CA ASN A 5 10.81 9.58 8.07
C ASN A 5 11.32 9.03 6.72
N LEU A 6 10.83 7.84 6.30
CA LEU A 6 11.08 7.33 4.96
C LEU A 6 10.12 7.94 3.91
N LEU A 7 8.93 8.38 4.34
CA LEU A 7 7.90 9.00 3.51
C LEU A 7 8.38 10.32 2.88
N ASN A 8 9.03 11.19 3.67
CA ASN A 8 9.58 12.47 3.18
C ASN A 8 10.68 12.31 2.10
N LYS A 9 11.30 11.13 1.98
CA LYS A 9 12.33 10.87 0.94
C LYS A 9 11.72 10.40 -0.40
N LEU A 10 10.45 9.99 -0.41
CA LEU A 10 9.74 9.46 -1.58
C LEU A 10 8.71 10.46 -2.16
N ASP A 11 8.18 11.35 -1.32
CA ASP A 11 7.30 12.47 -1.70
C ASP A 11 7.78 13.32 -2.90
N PRO A 12 9.07 13.70 -3.03
CA PRO A 12 9.49 14.56 -4.15
C PRO A 12 9.43 13.86 -5.52
N TYR A 13 9.23 12.54 -5.54
CA TYR A 13 9.01 11.77 -6.76
C TYR A 13 7.53 11.69 -7.12
N GLN A 14 6.63 11.38 -6.16
CA GLN A 14 5.20 11.21 -6.44
C GLN A 14 4.55 12.49 -6.99
N ALA A 15 4.84 13.66 -6.40
CA ALA A 15 4.28 14.94 -6.86
C ALA A 15 4.75 15.34 -8.27
N LYS A 16 5.86 14.76 -8.78
CA LYS A 16 6.35 14.99 -10.14
C LYS A 16 5.79 13.99 -11.15
N LEU A 17 5.32 12.81 -10.71
CA LEU A 17 4.70 11.80 -11.56
C LEU A 17 3.27 12.17 -11.98
N GLU A 18 2.44 12.71 -11.08
CA GLU A 18 1.05 13.09 -11.45
C GLU A 18 1.00 14.18 -12.55
N LYS A 19 2.01 15.05 -12.61
CA LYS A 19 2.18 16.05 -13.68
C LYS A 19 2.66 15.47 -15.01
N ALA A 20 3.25 14.26 -15.01
CA ALA A 20 3.74 13.59 -16.21
C ALA A 20 2.68 12.68 -16.84
N ASP A 21 1.93 11.94 -16.03
CA ASP A 21 0.87 11.05 -16.51
C ASP A 21 -0.33 11.80 -17.11
N SER A 22 -0.66 12.99 -16.58
CA SER A 22 -1.70 13.87 -17.14
C SER A 22 -1.36 14.48 -18.50
N LYS A 23 -0.09 14.41 -18.94
CA LYS A 23 0.34 14.85 -20.29
C LYS A 23 0.39 13.72 -21.32
N ASN A 24 0.37 12.46 -20.91
CA ASN A 24 0.65 11.31 -21.80
C ASN A 24 -0.60 10.58 -22.33
N THR A 25 -1.80 10.87 -21.84
CA THR A 25 -3.04 10.20 -22.29
C THR A 25 -3.70 10.84 -23.52
N GLY A 26 -3.15 11.92 -24.08
CA GLY A 26 -3.72 12.65 -25.22
C GLY A 26 -3.10 12.39 -26.60
N ASP A 27 -1.87 11.87 -26.70
CA ASP A 27 -1.07 11.99 -27.94
C ASP A 27 -0.56 10.66 -28.54
N ALA A 28 -1.06 9.50 -28.08
CA ALA A 28 -0.64 8.19 -28.62
C ALA A 28 -1.18 7.87 -30.04
N ARG A 29 -1.48 8.89 -30.86
CA ARG A 29 -2.02 8.71 -32.22
C ARG A 29 -1.56 9.76 -33.22
N ARG A 30 -0.30 10.22 -33.20
CA ARG A 30 0.29 10.93 -34.35
C ARG A 30 1.80 10.70 -34.47
N LYS A 31 2.12 9.82 -35.43
CA LYS A 31 3.10 10.04 -36.50
C LYS A 31 4.56 10.26 -36.10
N SER A 32 5.35 9.27 -36.50
CA SER A 32 6.76 9.32 -36.90
C SER A 32 7.27 10.70 -37.29
N GLY A 33 8.36 11.15 -36.65
CA GLY A 33 9.07 12.36 -37.01
C GLY A 33 10.25 12.56 -36.07
N ASP A 34 11.44 12.61 -36.64
CA ASP A 34 12.70 12.89 -35.98
C ASP A 34 12.66 14.19 -35.15
N SER A 35 12.88 14.08 -33.84
CA SER A 35 13.31 15.21 -33.02
C SER A 35 14.01 14.68 -31.77
N SER A 36 15.34 14.57 -31.86
CA SER A 36 16.24 14.52 -30.73
C SER A 36 16.15 15.83 -29.93
N SER A 37 15.13 15.97 -29.09
CA SER A 37 15.15 16.93 -27.99
C SER A 37 15.64 16.19 -26.75
N GLY A 38 16.90 16.42 -26.37
CA GLY A 38 17.55 15.81 -25.20
C GLY A 38 16.83 16.18 -23.91
N GLY A 39 15.91 15.31 -23.50
CA GLY A 39 15.36 15.25 -22.16
C GLY A 39 15.69 13.89 -21.57
N ASP A 40 16.06 13.86 -20.29
CA ASP A 40 16.32 12.62 -19.58
C ASP A 40 15.09 11.70 -19.66
N ARG A 41 15.29 10.49 -20.18
CA ARG A 41 14.25 9.47 -20.27
C ARG A 41 14.33 8.59 -19.01
N VAL A 42 13.30 8.64 -18.18
CA VAL A 42 13.18 7.79 -16.99
C VAL A 42 12.32 6.56 -17.33
N SER A 43 12.80 5.37 -17.01
CA SER A 43 12.04 4.12 -17.14
C SER A 43 12.03 3.38 -15.81
N LEU A 44 10.84 2.98 -15.36
CA LEU A 44 10.68 2.19 -14.15
C LEU A 44 10.81 0.69 -14.46
N SER A 45 11.54 -0.04 -13.63
CA SER A 45 11.59 -1.51 -13.74
C SER A 45 10.23 -2.12 -13.38
N ASN A 46 9.96 -3.32 -13.90
CA ASN A 46 8.72 -4.03 -13.62
C ASN A 46 8.55 -4.31 -12.12
N ASP A 47 9.62 -4.66 -11.42
CA ASP A 47 9.61 -4.90 -9.97
C ASP A 47 9.26 -3.64 -9.18
N ALA A 48 9.74 -2.48 -9.62
CA ALA A 48 9.44 -1.23 -8.94
C ALA A 48 7.98 -0.80 -9.17
N ARG A 49 7.39 -1.08 -10.33
CA ARG A 49 5.94 -0.95 -10.53
C ARG A 49 5.14 -1.85 -9.59
N LEU A 50 5.50 -3.14 -9.51
CA LEU A 50 4.79 -4.08 -8.65
C LEU A 50 4.86 -3.68 -7.17
N ARG A 51 6.03 -3.23 -6.70
CA ARG A 51 6.22 -2.77 -5.32
C ARG A 51 5.42 -1.49 -5.03
N THR A 52 5.38 -0.55 -5.96
CA THR A 52 4.62 0.71 -5.77
C THR A 52 3.13 0.43 -5.73
N GLU A 53 2.61 -0.45 -6.58
CA GLU A 53 1.21 -0.89 -6.55
C GLU A 53 0.84 -1.63 -5.25
N ALA A 54 1.70 -2.56 -4.80
CA ALA A 54 1.48 -3.24 -3.53
C ALA A 54 1.49 -2.26 -2.34
N TYR A 55 2.37 -1.27 -2.37
CA TYR A 55 2.47 -0.25 -1.34
C TYR A 55 1.27 0.70 -1.32
N THR A 56 0.81 1.17 -2.48
CA THR A 56 -0.40 2.00 -2.58
C THR A 56 -1.64 1.22 -2.16
N GLY A 57 -1.74 -0.06 -2.55
CA GLY A 57 -2.78 -0.97 -2.10
C GLY A 57 -2.81 -1.11 -0.57
N ALA A 58 -1.65 -1.32 0.06
CA ALA A 58 -1.53 -1.41 1.51
C ALA A 58 -1.96 -0.11 2.22
N LEU A 59 -1.60 1.06 1.68
CA LEU A 59 -2.03 2.36 2.23
C LEU A 59 -3.52 2.65 2.04
N SER A 60 -4.11 2.18 0.94
CA SER A 60 -5.53 2.35 0.65
C SER A 60 -6.44 1.40 1.44
N THR A 61 -5.84 0.41 2.13
CA THR A 61 -6.57 -0.59 2.89
C THR A 61 -7.25 0.07 4.08
N PRO A 62 -8.55 -0.19 4.34
CA PRO A 62 -9.23 0.35 5.51
C PRO A 62 -8.53 -0.05 6.81
N GLU A 63 -8.26 0.93 7.67
CA GLU A 63 -7.73 0.73 9.02
C GLU A 63 -8.60 -0.24 9.84
N ILE A 64 -9.91 -0.21 9.61
CA ILE A 64 -10.89 -1.07 10.28
C ILE A 64 -11.53 -2.02 9.25
N ARG A 65 -11.39 -3.32 9.50
CA ARG A 65 -12.11 -4.36 8.76
C ARG A 65 -13.53 -4.50 9.28
N HIS A 66 -14.42 -3.63 8.81
CA HIS A 66 -15.82 -3.53 9.28
C HIS A 66 -16.58 -4.86 9.22
N GLU A 67 -16.43 -5.64 8.14
CA GLU A 67 -17.06 -6.96 7.98
C GLU A 67 -16.69 -7.92 9.12
N LYS A 68 -15.38 -8.05 9.40
CA LYS A 68 -14.89 -8.89 10.49
C LYS A 68 -15.40 -8.44 11.86
N VAL A 69 -15.52 -7.13 12.07
CA VAL A 69 -16.06 -6.59 13.32
C VAL A 69 -17.55 -6.92 13.45
N ALA A 70 -18.33 -6.82 12.38
CA ALA A 70 -19.74 -7.19 12.36
C ALA A 70 -19.93 -8.67 12.68
N GLU A 71 -19.19 -9.56 11.99
CA GLU A 71 -19.23 -11.01 12.23
C GLU A 71 -18.96 -11.36 13.70
N ILE A 72 -17.93 -10.77 14.30
CA ILE A 72 -17.60 -11.02 15.72
C ILE A 72 -18.71 -10.52 16.63
N LYS A 73 -19.29 -9.34 16.36
CA LYS A 73 -20.40 -8.80 17.15
C LYS A 73 -21.62 -9.72 17.11
N ASP A 74 -21.95 -10.23 15.94
CA ASP A 74 -23.08 -11.16 15.77
C ASP A 74 -22.85 -12.47 16.52
N ARG A 75 -21.63 -12.99 16.51
CA ARG A 75 -21.23 -14.17 17.30
C ARG A 75 -21.28 -13.94 18.81
N ILE A 76 -20.96 -12.72 19.26
CA ILE A 76 -21.10 -12.35 20.67
C ILE A 76 -22.58 -12.28 21.05
N ALA A 77 -23.42 -11.65 20.23
CA ALA A 77 -24.85 -11.50 20.49
C ALA A 77 -25.61 -12.84 20.49
N SER A 78 -25.22 -13.77 19.62
CA SER A 78 -25.77 -15.15 19.58
C SER A 78 -25.25 -16.05 20.70
N GLY A 79 -24.25 -15.62 21.47
CA GLY A 79 -23.62 -16.43 22.52
C GLY A 79 -22.66 -17.51 22.01
N GLU A 80 -22.39 -17.55 20.70
CA GLU A 80 -21.48 -18.50 20.05
C GLU A 80 -20.01 -18.07 20.12
N TYR A 81 -19.73 -16.89 20.66
CA TYR A 81 -18.37 -16.42 20.88
C TYR A 81 -17.72 -17.13 22.07
N ARG A 82 -16.91 -18.15 21.76
CA ARG A 82 -16.13 -18.89 22.76
C ARG A 82 -14.76 -18.27 22.97
N ILE A 83 -14.43 -17.98 24.23
CA ILE A 83 -13.11 -17.53 24.66
C ILE A 83 -12.20 -18.76 24.87
N ASP A 84 -11.08 -18.83 24.17
CA ASP A 84 -10.04 -19.85 24.37
C ASP A 84 -8.79 -19.23 25.00
N SER A 85 -8.56 -19.55 26.28
CA SER A 85 -7.43 -19.05 27.06
C SER A 85 -6.07 -19.46 26.49
N LYS A 86 -5.95 -20.63 25.86
CA LYS A 86 -4.69 -21.08 25.25
C LYS A 86 -4.34 -20.23 24.03
N ASP A 87 -5.34 -19.91 23.22
CA ASP A 87 -5.15 -19.07 22.04
C ASP A 87 -4.85 -17.62 22.40
N ILE A 88 -5.40 -17.11 23.50
CA ILE A 88 -5.02 -15.79 24.05
C ILE A 88 -3.54 -15.81 24.45
N ALA A 89 -3.12 -16.78 25.27
CA ALA A 89 -1.74 -16.88 25.74
C ALA A 89 -0.74 -17.02 24.57
N ARG A 90 -1.10 -17.81 23.55
CA ARG A 90 -0.28 -17.97 22.34
C ARG A 90 -0.11 -16.66 21.58
N LYS A 91 -1.18 -15.89 21.40
CA LYS A 91 -1.13 -14.58 20.72
C LYS A 91 -0.33 -13.56 21.50
N LEU A 92 -0.48 -13.53 22.83
CA LEU A 92 0.30 -12.67 23.70
C LEU A 92 1.81 -12.93 23.55
N LEU A 93 2.22 -14.20 23.57
CA LEU A 93 3.62 -14.58 23.38
C LEU A 93 4.12 -14.20 21.98
N ARG A 94 3.29 -14.36 20.95
CA ARG A 94 3.66 -13.98 19.57
C ARG A 94 3.90 -12.48 19.45
N ASP A 95 3.01 -11.68 20.02
CA ASP A 95 3.14 -10.22 19.98
C ASP A 95 4.41 -9.75 20.71
N GLU A 96 4.79 -10.42 21.81
CA GLU A 96 6.07 -10.18 22.50
C GLU A 96 7.28 -10.56 21.63
N THR A 97 7.25 -11.71 20.96
CA THR A 97 8.36 -12.13 20.08
C THR A 97 8.50 -11.25 18.86
N ASP A 98 7.40 -10.77 18.27
CA ASP A 98 7.42 -9.83 17.14
C ASP A 98 7.93 -8.45 17.57
N PHE A 99 7.80 -8.07 18.85
CA PHE A 99 8.34 -6.81 19.38
C PHE A 99 9.84 -6.87 19.69
N LEU A 100 10.35 -8.04 20.05
CA LEU A 100 11.76 -8.27 20.40
C LEU A 100 12.65 -8.65 19.20
N ALA A 101 12.06 -8.92 18.04
CA ALA A 101 12.74 -9.28 16.78
C ALA A 101 12.96 -8.05 15.88
#